data_AF-A0A6L4Z329-F1
#
_entry.id   AF-A0A6L4Z329-F1
#
_cell.length_a   1.000
_cell.length_b   1.000
_cell.length_c   1.000
_cell.angle_alpha   90.00
_cell.angle_beta   90.00
_cell.angle_gamma   90.00
#
_symmetry.space_group_name_H-M   'P 1'
#
loop_
_entity.id
_entity.type
_entity.pdbx_description
1 polymer ?
#
loop_
_entity_poly.entity_id
_entity_poly.type
_entity_poly.pdbx_seq_one_letter_code
_entity_poly.pdbx_strand_id
1 'polypeptide(L)'
;MKTIGLVGGTTWVSSADYYKLINEKVNQQLGGLNFAQCILYSFNFADIKKLTDEQDWVTILGLVTEVCRHLISAGAEGIILCANT
;
A
#
# COMPACT_ATOMS: atom_id res chain seq x y z
N MET A 1 -12.45 1.77 -13.61
CA MET A 1 -11.93 2.10 -12.27
C MET A 1 -10.44 2.28 -12.39
N LYS A 2 -9.85 3.25 -11.70
CA LYS A 2 -8.40 3.45 -11.69
C LYS A 2 -7.71 2.33 -10.90
N THR A 3 -6.55 1.86 -11.34
CA THR A 3 -5.75 0.90 -10.58
C THR A 3 -5.05 1.62 -9.43
N ILE A 4 -5.22 1.15 -8.19
CA ILE A 4 -4.57 1.76 -7.02
C ILE A 4 -3.31 0.97 -6.61
N GLY A 5 -2.24 1.69 -6.29
CA GLY A 5 -1.04 1.12 -5.68
C GLY A 5 -1.14 1.21 -4.16
N LEU A 6 -0.94 0.09 -3.48
CA LEU A 6 -0.92 -0.02 -2.03
C LEU A 6 0.52 -0.21 -1.57
N VAL A 7 1.03 0.72 -0.77
CA VAL A 7 2.31 0.59 -0.07
C VAL A 7 2.02 0.07 1.34
N GLY A 8 2.23 -1.21 1.56
CA GLY A 8 1.88 -1.91 2.80
C GLY A 8 3.06 -2.59 3.48
N GLY A 9 2.76 -3.44 4.46
CA GLY A 9 3.77 -4.19 5.22
C GLY A 9 4.33 -3.44 6.43
N THR A 10 3.67 -2.36 6.88
CA THR A 10 4.10 -1.54 8.04
C THR A 10 2.99 -1.33 9.08
N THR A 11 2.18 -2.34 9.45
CA THR A 11 2.39 -3.79 9.33
C THR A 11 1.52 -4.42 8.22
N TRP A 12 1.62 -5.74 8.03
CA TRP A 12 0.75 -6.45 7.08
C TRP A 12 -0.73 -6.46 7.51
N VAL A 13 -1.00 -6.36 8.82
CA VAL A 13 -2.36 -6.40 9.38
C VAL A 13 -3.18 -5.22 8.88
N SER A 14 -2.64 -4.00 8.98
CA SER A 14 -3.31 -2.81 8.43
C SER A 14 -3.47 -2.91 6.92
N SER A 15 -2.48 -3.47 6.21
CA SER A 15 -2.55 -3.63 4.75
C SER A 15 -3.70 -4.54 4.32
N ALA A 16 -3.95 -5.61 5.08
CA ALA A 16 -5.10 -6.49 4.85
C ALA A 16 -6.43 -5.76 5.06
N ASP A 17 -6.53 -4.92 6.10
CA ASP A 17 -7.73 -4.11 6.35
C ASP A 17 -7.99 -3.11 5.21
N TYR A 18 -6.96 -2.40 4.74
CA TYR A 18 -7.09 -1.51 3.58
C TYR A 18 -7.58 -2.24 2.34
N TYR A 19 -6.96 -3.38 1.99
CA TYR A 19 -7.38 -4.18 0.85
C TYR A 19 -8.86 -4.60 0.98
N LYS A 20 -9.26 -5.11 2.16
CA LYS A 20 -10.63 -5.54 2.42
C LYS A 20 -11.61 -4.39 2.26
N LEU A 21 -11.39 -3.28 2.96
CA LEU A 21 -12.30 -2.12 2.97
C LEU A 21 -12.45 -1.51 1.58
N ILE A 22 -11.38 -1.43 0.80
CA ILE A 22 -11.43 -0.89 -0.57
C ILE A 22 -12.28 -1.79 -1.46
N ASN A 23 -12.10 -3.11 -1.40
CA ASN A 23 -12.91 -4.05 -2.16
C ASN A 23 -14.39 -4.01 -1.75
N GLU A 24 -14.66 -3.97 -0.43
CA GLU A 24 -16.02 -3.84 0.09
C GLU A 24 -16.69 -2.55 -0.40
N LYS A 25 -15.97 -1.42 -0.42
CA LYS A 25 -16.52 -0.14 -0.88
C LYS A 25 -16.79 -0.11 -2.37
N VAL A 26 -15.89 -0.68 -3.17
CA VAL A 26 -16.11 -0.82 -4.62
C VAL A 26 -17.32 -1.70 -4.90
N ASN A 27 -17.45 -2.84 -4.21
CA ASN A 27 -18.58 -3.74 -4.39
C ASN A 27 -19.90 -3.09 -3.92
N GLN A 28 -19.88 -2.34 -2.81
CA GLN A 28 -21.05 -1.57 -2.35
C GLN A 28 -21.55 -0.57 -3.39
N GLN A 29 -20.66 0.02 -4.19
CA GLN A 29 -21.02 1.01 -5.22
C GLN A 29 -21.42 0.38 -6.56
N LEU A 30 -20.75 -0.70 -6.97
CA LEU A 30 -20.89 -1.27 -8.32
C LEU A 30 -21.68 -2.59 -8.35
N GLY A 31 -21.86 -3.25 -7.21
CA GLY A 31 -22.61 -4.50 -7.06
C GLY A 31 -21.99 -5.71 -7.76
N GLY A 32 -22.66 -6.86 -7.67
CA GLY A 32 -22.30 -8.09 -8.37
C GLY A 32 -20.89 -8.59 -8.04
N LEU A 33 -20.14 -8.96 -9.06
CA LEU A 33 -18.76 -9.45 -8.95
C LEU A 33 -17.73 -8.34 -9.20
N ASN A 34 -18.05 -7.08 -8.91
CA ASN A 34 -17.14 -5.95 -9.05
C ASN A 34 -16.30 -5.75 -7.78
N PHE A 35 -15.00 -5.58 -7.95
CA PHE A 35 -14.01 -5.41 -6.89
C PHE A 35 -12.84 -4.54 -7.38
N ALA A 36 -12.00 -4.09 -6.46
CA ALA A 36 -10.97 -3.10 -6.76
C ALA A 36 -9.84 -3.68 -7.65
N GLN A 37 -9.33 -2.87 -8.58
CA GLN A 37 -8.06 -3.16 -9.25
C GLN A 37 -6.94 -2.54 -8.42
N CYS A 38 -6.03 -3.37 -7.90
CA CYS A 38 -4.93 -2.89 -7.07
C CYS A 38 -3.63 -3.68 -7.27
N ILE A 39 -2.51 -3.01 -6.99
CA ILE A 39 -1.17 -3.57 -6.93
C ILE A 39 -0.65 -3.32 -5.53
N LEU A 40 -0.27 -4.38 -4.81
CA LEU A 40 0.25 -4.28 -3.45
C LEU A 40 1.76 -4.53 -3.45
N TYR A 41 2.52 -3.57 -2.94
CA TYR A 41 3.87 -3.81 -2.46
C TYR A 41 3.83 -3.96 -0.94
N SER A 42 4.30 -5.07 -0.40
CA SER A 42 4.40 -5.29 1.05
C SER A 42 5.85 -5.30 1.48
N PHE A 43 6.24 -4.34 2.30
CA PHE A 43 7.54 -4.39 2.97
C PHE A 43 7.63 -5.58 3.93
N ASN A 44 8.86 -6.06 4.13
CA ASN A 44 9.20 -6.80 5.34
C ASN A 44 9.33 -5.79 6.49
N PHE A 45 8.44 -5.89 7.48
CA PHE A 45 8.38 -4.89 8.55
C PHE A 45 9.66 -4.82 9.40
N ALA A 46 10.40 -5.92 9.52
CA ALA A 46 11.65 -5.93 10.28
C ALA A 46 12.67 -4.91 9.74
N ASP A 47 12.74 -4.77 8.42
CA ASP A 47 13.68 -3.84 7.76
C ASP A 47 13.28 -2.38 8.02
N ILE A 48 11.98 -2.08 7.96
CA ILE A 48 11.43 -0.74 8.26
C ILE A 48 11.57 -0.41 9.75
N LYS A 49 11.31 -1.38 10.63
CA LYS A 49 11.38 -1.21 12.08
C LYS A 49 12.80 -0.86 12.53
N LYS A 50 13.80 -1.54 11.98
CA LYS A 50 15.21 -1.25 12.25
C LYS A 50 15.55 0.21 11.94
N LEU A 51 15.19 0.68 10.75
CA LEU A 51 15.45 2.07 10.34
C LEU A 51 14.67 3.09 11.18
N THR A 52 13.46 2.72 11.60
CA THR A 52 12.64 3.56 12.48
C THR A 52 13.27 3.71 13.87
N ASP A 53 13.82 2.63 14.42
CA ASP A 53 14.54 2.63 15.70
C ASP A 53 15.83 3.45 15.63
N GLU A 54 16.51 3.41 14.48
CA GLU A 54 17.70 4.21 14.18
C GLU A 54 17.37 5.68 13.83
N GLN A 55 16.08 6.05 13.74
CA GLN A 55 15.60 7.36 13.29
C GLN A 55 16.11 7.75 11.89
N ASP A 56 16.41 6.77 11.05
CA ASP A 56 16.88 6.99 9.67
C ASP A 56 15.70 7.22 8.71
N TRP A 57 15.06 8.37 8.89
CA TRP A 57 13.92 8.79 8.08
C TRP A 57 14.28 9.04 6.61
N VAL A 58 15.54 9.37 6.33
CA VAL A 58 16.01 9.62 4.97
C VAL A 58 16.00 8.32 4.17
N THR A 59 16.51 7.23 4.75
CA THR A 59 16.48 5.91 4.11
C THR A 59 15.05 5.39 3.96
N ILE A 60 14.20 5.54 4.99
CA ILE A 60 12.78 5.14 4.90
C ILE A 60 12.07 5.88 3.77
N LEU A 61 12.25 7.21 3.67
CA LEU A 61 11.65 8.01 2.61
C LEU A 61 12.14 7.55 1.22
N GLY A 62 13.42 7.23 1.08
CA GLY A 62 13.99 6.68 -0.15
C GLY A 62 13.32 5.35 -0.55
N LEU A 63 13.19 4.41 0.39
CA LEU A 63 12.55 3.12 0.16
C LEU A 63 11.08 3.26 -0.24
N VAL A 64 10.31 4.07 0.48
CA VAL A 64 8.89 4.32 0.18
C VAL A 64 8.74 4.98 -1.19
N THR A 65 9.58 5.97 -1.50
CA THR A 65 9.55 6.67 -2.80
C THR A 65 9.82 5.72 -3.95
N GLU A 66 10.80 4.82 -3.79
CA GLU A 66 11.12 3.85 -4.84
C GLU A 66 9.99 2.84 -5.05
N VAL A 67 9.38 2.37 -3.98
CA VAL A 67 8.18 1.52 -4.08
C VAL A 67 7.03 2.24 -4.79
N CYS A 68 6.79 3.52 -4.48
CA CYS A 68 5.80 4.32 -5.21
C CYS A 68 6.08 4.36 -6.71
N ARG A 69 7.35 4.55 -7.12
CA ARG A 69 7.75 4.53 -8.53
C ARG A 69 7.52 3.18 -9.18
N HIS A 70 7.87 2.09 -8.49
CA HIS A 70 7.60 0.74 -8.98
C HIS A 70 6.10 0.50 -9.19
N LEU A 71 5.26 0.90 -8.24
CA LEU A 71 3.81 0.78 -8.37
C LEU A 71 3.26 1.58 -9.56
N ILE A 72 3.72 2.83 -9.74
CA ILE A 72 3.35 3.66 -10.89
C ILE A 72 3.77 2.97 -12.20
N SER A 73 5.01 2.46 -12.26
CA SER A 73 5.51 1.75 -13.45
C SER A 73 4.75 0.46 -13.76
N ALA A 74 4.19 -0.17 -12.72
CA ALA A 74 3.36 -1.37 -12.85
C ALA A 74 1.89 -1.04 -13.25
N GLY A 75 1.54 0.24 -13.39
CA GLY A 75 0.22 0.68 -13.85
C GLY A 75 -0.69 1.25 -12.76
N ALA A 76 -0.17 1.53 -11.55
CA ALA A 76 -0.94 2.26 -10.55
C ALA A 76 -1.15 3.73 -10.96
N GLU A 77 -2.40 4.18 -10.87
CA GLU A 77 -2.85 5.54 -11.20
C GLU A 77 -3.11 6.41 -9.96
N GLY A 78 -2.90 5.83 -8.77
CA GLY A 78 -2.97 6.49 -7.46
C GLY A 78 -2.25 5.64 -6.42
N ILE A 79 -1.71 6.27 -5.39
CA ILE A 79 -0.94 5.58 -4.34
C ILE A 79 -1.60 5.79 -2.97
N ILE A 80 -1.67 4.72 -2.18
CA ILE A 80 -2.11 4.72 -0.79
C ILE A 80 -0.99 4.14 0.07
N LEU A 81 -0.62 4.84 1.14
CA LEU A 81 0.23 4.30 2.19
C LEU A 81 -0.66 3.60 3.23
N CYS A 82 -0.52 2.29 3.39
CA CYS A 82 -1.30 1.47 4.32
C CYS A 82 -0.69 1.46 5.73
N ALA A 83 -0.38 2.64 6.24
CA ALA A 83 0.14 2.88 7.58
C ALA A 83 -0.91 3.67 8.39
N ASN A 84 -1.05 3.32 9.67
CA ASN A 84 -2.03 3.93 10.57
C ASN A 84 -1.37 4.82 11.64
N THR A 85 -0.07 5.08 11.49
CA THR A 85 0.77 5.91 12.37
C THR A 85 1.20 7.15 11.60
#